data_AF-A0A920P792-F1
#
_entry.id   AF-A0A920P792-F1
#
_cell.length_a   1.000
_cell.length_b   1.000
_cell.length_c   1.000
_cell.angle_alpha   90.00
_cell.angle_beta   90.00
_cell.angle_gamma   90.00
#
_symmetry.space_group_name_H-M   'P 1'
#
loop_
_entity.id
_entity.type
_entity.pdbx_description
1 polymer ?
#
loop_
_entity_poly.entity_id
_entity_poly.type
_entity_poly.pdbx_seq_one_letter_code
_entity_poly.pdbx_strand_id
1 'polypeptide(L)'
;MGAFARGDLDLLVATTVVEVGIDIPNASVMLIENAERFGLSQLHQLRGRVGRGPAKSHFILIAEPEARASERLNIFRDSTDGFEIARADLRMRAREISLGVSNMAAILSPVL
;
A
#
# COMPACT_ATOMS: atom_id res chain seq x y z
N MET A 1 -10.03 -5.40 -19.20
CA MET A 1 -8.73 -4.71 -19.06
C MET A 1 -8.39 -3.84 -20.27
N GLY A 2 -8.25 -4.39 -21.48
CA GLY A 2 -7.88 -3.61 -22.68
C GLY A 2 -8.84 -2.45 -23.02
N ALA A 3 -10.14 -2.61 -22.81
CA ALA A 3 -11.13 -1.54 -23.01
C ALA A 3 -10.88 -0.32 -22.09
N PHE A 4 -10.56 -0.55 -20.82
CA PHE A 4 -10.18 0.52 -19.88
C PHE A 4 -8.85 1.19 -20.28
N ALA A 5 -7.85 0.40 -20.67
CA ALA A 5 -6.56 0.93 -21.13
C ALA A 5 -6.67 1.80 -22.39
N ARG A 6 -7.61 1.48 -23.29
CA ARG A 6 -7.91 2.27 -24.51
C ARG A 6 -8.81 3.49 -24.24
N GLY A 7 -9.40 3.60 -23.05
CA GLY A 7 -10.36 4.65 -22.72
C GLY A 7 -11.79 4.37 -23.19
N ASP A 8 -12.11 3.14 -23.61
CA ASP A 8 -13.48 2.71 -23.94
C ASP A 8 -14.36 2.58 -22.68
N LEU A 9 -13.73 2.51 -21.50
CA LEU A 9 -14.39 2.46 -20.19
C LEU A 9 -13.76 3.51 -19.27
N ASP A 10 -14.60 4.22 -18.53
CA ASP A 10 -14.15 5.27 -17.61
C ASP A 10 -13.79 4.74 -16.21
N LEU A 11 -14.28 3.57 -15.83
CA LEU A 11 -14.08 2.98 -14.50
C LEU A 11 -13.77 1.47 -14.57
N LEU A 12 -12.80 1.05 -13.77
CA LEU A 12 -12.43 -0.35 -13.55
C LEU A 12 -12.43 -0.64 -12.05
N VAL A 13 -13.29 -1.57 -11.62
CA VAL A 13 -13.32 -2.08 -10.24
C VAL A 13 -12.69 -3.46 -10.22
N ALA A 14 -11.76 -3.68 -9.29
CA ALA A 14 -11.08 -4.97 -9.18
C ALA A 14 -10.48 -5.20 -7.79
N THR A 15 -10.16 -6.47 -7.51
CA THR A 15 -9.43 -6.88 -6.30
C THR A 15 -7.92 -6.68 -6.44
N THR A 16 -7.17 -6.85 -5.34
CA THR A 16 -5.70 -6.79 -5.34
C THR A 16 -5.03 -7.75 -6.32
N VAL A 17 -5.70 -8.85 -6.65
CA VAL A 17 -5.37 -9.75 -7.77
C VAL A 17 -5.72 -9.12 -9.13
N VAL A 18 -5.19 -7.92 -9.38
CA VAL A 18 -4.95 -7.37 -10.73
C VAL A 18 -3.43 -7.39 -10.97
N GLU A 19 -2.79 -8.41 -10.41
CA GLU A 19 -1.50 -8.29 -9.75
C GLU A 19 -0.36 -7.81 -10.65
N VAL A 20 -0.35 -8.08 -11.96
CA VAL A 20 0.81 -7.70 -12.78
C VAL A 20 0.43 -7.35 -14.22
N GLY A 21 0.86 -6.18 -14.69
CA GLY A 21 1.01 -5.91 -16.14
C GLY A 21 0.17 -4.79 -16.73
N ILE A 22 -0.65 -4.09 -15.94
CA ILE A 22 -1.49 -3.02 -16.47
C ILE A 22 -1.00 -1.67 -15.95
N ASP A 23 -0.14 -1.05 -16.77
CA ASP A 23 0.17 0.37 -16.71
C ASP A 23 -0.93 1.11 -17.46
N ILE A 24 -1.77 1.89 -16.76
CA ILE A 24 -2.79 2.74 -17.40
C ILE A 24 -2.33 4.19 -17.25
N PRO A 25 -1.50 4.70 -18.19
CA PRO A 25 -1.00 6.07 -18.11
C PRO A 25 -2.13 7.12 -18.13
N ASN A 26 -3.29 6.77 -18.69
CA ASN A 26 -4.49 7.63 -18.74
C ASN A 26 -5.31 7.64 -17.44
N ALA A 27 -5.03 6.76 -16.48
CA ALA A 27 -5.75 6.74 -15.21
C ALA A 27 -5.26 7.91 -14.34
N SER A 28 -6.15 8.87 -14.09
CA SER A 28 -5.90 10.05 -13.26
C SER A 28 -6.32 9.86 -11.80
N VAL A 29 -7.11 8.83 -11.49
CA VAL A 29 -7.56 8.55 -10.12
C VAL A 29 -7.38 7.07 -9.80
N MET A 30 -6.80 6.77 -8.64
CA MET A 30 -6.79 5.45 -8.03
C MET A 30 -7.38 5.52 -6.64
N LEU A 31 -8.33 4.64 -6.36
CA LEU A 31 -8.95 4.50 -5.05
C LEU A 31 -8.67 3.10 -4.51
N ILE A 32 -8.15 3.04 -3.30
CA ILE A 32 -7.88 1.79 -2.58
C ILE A 32 -8.85 1.69 -1.42
N GLU A 33 -9.80 0.77 -1.53
CA GLU A 33 -10.63 0.32 -0.41
C GLU A 33 -9.81 -0.56 0.54
N ASN A 34 -10.10 -0.48 1.83
CA ASN A 34 -9.43 -1.23 2.90
C ASN A 34 -7.89 -1.11 2.83
N ALA A 35 -7.39 0.12 2.68
CA ALA A 35 -5.96 0.38 2.48
C ALA A 35 -5.09 -0.08 3.67
N GLU A 36 -5.66 -0.25 4.86
CA GLU A 36 -5.00 -0.81 6.05
C GLU A 36 -4.51 -2.25 5.87
N ARG A 37 -5.00 -2.96 4.84
CA ARG A 37 -4.56 -4.32 4.51
C ARG A 37 -3.27 -4.38 3.69
N PHE A 38 -2.79 -3.23 3.21
CA PHE A 38 -1.61 -3.16 2.35
C PHE A 38 -0.36 -2.73 3.12
N GLY A 39 0.77 -3.31 2.72
CA GLY A 39 2.10 -2.84 3.13
C GLY A 39 2.52 -1.58 2.39
N LEU A 40 3.48 -0.83 2.95
CA LEU A 40 4.01 0.41 2.36
C LEU A 40 4.55 0.20 0.95
N SER A 41 5.31 -0.86 0.76
CA SER A 41 5.88 -1.22 -0.54
C SER A 41 4.80 -1.52 -1.59
N GLN A 42 3.70 -2.18 -1.20
CA GLN A 42 2.60 -2.46 -2.12
C GLN A 42 1.88 -1.18 -2.54
N LEU A 43 1.55 -0.30 -1.59
CA LEU A 43 0.92 0.99 -1.88
C LEU A 43 1.80 1.86 -2.79
N HIS A 44 3.13 1.85 -2.57
CA HIS A 44 4.06 2.59 -3.41
C HIS A 44 4.09 2.07 -4.86
N GLN A 45 4.11 0.75 -5.03
CA GLN A 45 4.03 0.14 -6.35
C GLN A 45 2.71 0.44 -7.06
N LEU A 46 1.58 0.39 -6.35
CA LEU A 46 0.27 0.75 -6.90
C LEU A 46 0.21 2.23 -7.33
N ARG A 47 0.74 3.14 -6.50
CA ARG A 47 0.84 4.57 -6.83
C ARG A 47 1.62 4.83 -8.11
N GLY A 48 2.65 4.02 -8.40
CA GLY A 48 3.45 4.14 -9.62
C GLY A 48 2.78 3.68 -10.92
N ARG A 49 1.59 3.05 -10.84
CA ARG A 49 0.81 2.57 -12.01
C ARG A 49 -0.19 3.58 -12.55
N VAL A 50 -0.37 4.72 -11.87
CA VAL A 50 -1.31 5.78 -12.25
C VAL A 50 -0.61 7.13 -12.35
N GLY A 51 -1.21 8.06 -13.08
CA GLY A 51 -0.74 9.44 -13.15
C GLY A 51 0.55 9.67 -13.92
N ARG A 52 0.75 8.91 -15.01
CA ARG A 52 1.84 9.13 -15.98
C ARG A 52 1.47 10.09 -17.10
N GLY A 53 0.18 10.42 -17.23
CA GLY A 53 -0.32 11.42 -18.17
C GLY A 53 -0.19 12.87 -17.66
N PRO A 54 -0.52 13.87 -18.50
CA PRO A 54 -0.44 15.29 -18.16
C PRO A 54 -1.51 15.74 -17.15
N ALA A 55 -2.52 14.90 -16.90
CA ALA A 55 -3.61 15.22 -15.98
C ALA A 55 -3.14 15.15 -14.52
N LYS A 56 -3.63 16.09 -13.70
CA LYS A 56 -3.44 16.03 -12.24
C LYS A 56 -4.01 14.72 -11.71
N SER A 57 -3.19 13.97 -10.98
CA SER A 57 -3.55 12.62 -10.54
C SER A 57 -3.78 12.55 -9.03
N HIS A 58 -4.71 11.69 -8.62
CA HIS A 58 -5.11 11.51 -7.22
C HIS A 58 -4.99 10.03 -6.83
N PHE A 59 -4.40 9.81 -5.66
CA PHE A 59 -4.27 8.48 -5.06
C PHE A 59 -4.99 8.51 -3.71
N ILE A 60 -6.16 7.91 -3.66
CA ILE A 60 -7.11 8.00 -2.55
C ILE A 60 -7.09 6.69 -1.78
N LEU A 61 -6.96 6.80 -0.46
CA LEU A 61 -6.97 5.67 0.46
C LEU A 61 -8.23 5.75 1.31
N ILE A 62 -9.04 4.69 1.27
CA ILE A 62 -10.16 4.49 2.19
C ILE A 62 -9.74 3.39 3.16
N ALA A 63 -9.77 3.71 4.45
CA ALA A 63 -9.32 2.81 5.49
C ALA A 63 -10.06 3.07 6.81
N GLU A 64 -10.23 2.01 7.58
CA GLU A 64 -10.63 2.04 8.99
C GLU A 64 -9.51 1.43 9.83
N PRO A 65 -8.36 2.11 9.97
CA PRO A 65 -7.16 1.49 10.50
C PRO A 65 -7.15 1.47 12.03
N GLU A 66 -6.72 0.32 12.60
CA GLU A 66 -6.19 0.30 13.97
C GLU A 66 -4.93 1.18 14.07
N ALA A 67 -4.51 1.52 15.30
CA ALA A 67 -3.42 2.46 15.57
C ALA A 67 -2.13 2.18 14.76
N ARG A 68 -1.74 0.91 14.64
CA ARG A 68 -0.55 0.48 13.88
C ARG A 68 -0.69 0.72 12.38
N ALA A 69 -1.84 0.38 11.81
CA ALA A 69 -2.10 0.63 10.40
C ALA A 69 -2.20 2.13 10.12
N SER A 70 -2.70 2.91 11.07
CA SER A 70 -2.76 4.37 10.98
C SER A 70 -1.37 5.01 10.87
N GLU A 71 -0.41 4.60 11.72
CA GLU A 71 1.00 5.05 11.63
C GLU A 71 1.56 4.81 10.21
N ARG A 72 1.35 3.59 9.69
CA ARG A 72 1.81 3.19 8.37
C ARG A 72 1.18 4.01 7.24
N LEU A 73 -0.14 4.17 7.25
CA LEU A 73 -0.85 4.92 6.22
C LEU A 73 -0.50 6.42 6.25
N ASN A 74 -0.25 7.00 7.44
CA ASN A 74 0.21 8.38 7.56
C ASN A 74 1.59 8.58 6.94
N ILE A 75 2.56 7.68 7.21
CA ILE A 75 3.89 7.73 6.56
C ILE A 75 3.76 7.71 5.03
N PHE A 76 2.87 6.86 4.50
CA PHE A 76 2.65 6.77 3.07
C PHE A 76 2.02 8.04 2.48
N ARG A 77 1.06 8.64 3.19
CA ARG A 77 0.41 9.90 2.80
C ARG A 77 1.41 11.04 2.77
N ASP A 78 2.28 11.10 3.76
CA ASP A 78 3.16 12.25 4.01
C ASP A 78 4.44 12.21 3.14
N SER A 79 4.73 11.10 2.45
CA SER A 79 5.91 10.96 1.60
C SER A 79 5.64 10.32 0.24
N THR A 80 6.22 10.94 -0.80
CA THR A 80 6.29 10.36 -2.14
C THR A 80 7.63 9.68 -2.45
N ASP A 81 8.66 9.90 -1.62
CA ASP A 81 10.01 9.35 -1.81
C ASP A 81 10.04 7.85 -1.50
N GLY A 82 10.37 7.05 -2.51
CA GLY A 82 10.48 5.60 -2.40
C GLY A 82 11.55 5.15 -1.39
N PHE A 83 12.63 5.91 -1.19
CA PHE A 83 13.66 5.58 -0.21
C PHE A 83 13.16 5.77 1.22
N GLU A 84 12.42 6.84 1.50
CA GLU A 84 11.81 7.05 2.83
C GLU A 84 10.77 5.98 3.14
N ILE A 85 9.94 5.65 2.16
CA ILE A 85 8.94 4.59 2.28
C ILE A 85 9.62 3.24 2.57
N ALA A 86 10.69 2.90 1.83
CA ALA A 86 11.43 1.66 2.05
C ALA A 86 12.10 1.61 3.43
N ARG A 87 12.70 2.72 3.88
CA ARG A 87 13.28 2.84 5.23
C ARG A 87 12.22 2.63 6.31
N ALA A 88 11.05 3.24 6.15
CA ALA A 88 9.93 3.09 7.08
C ALA A 88 9.42 1.65 7.12
N ASP A 89 9.25 1.00 5.96
CA ASP A 89 8.84 -0.41 5.85
C ASP A 89 9.82 -1.32 6.58
N LEU A 90 11.12 -1.14 6.38
CA LEU A 90 12.17 -1.90 7.09
C LEU A 90 12.11 -1.70 8.60
N ARG A 91 11.98 -0.44 9.08
CA ARG A 91 11.87 -0.14 10.51
C ARG A 91 10.64 -0.77 11.15
N MET A 92 9.50 -0.76 10.45
CA MET A 92 8.25 -1.37 10.93
C MET A 92 8.36 -2.88 11.03
N ARG A 93 8.94 -3.54 10.02
CA ARG A 93 9.21 -4.99 10.05
C ARG A 93 10.19 -5.38 11.15
N ALA A 94 11.26 -4.62 11.35
CA ALA A 94 12.21 -4.87 12.43
C ALA A 94 11.53 -4.80 13.81
N ARG A 95 10.62 -3.83 14.03
CA ARG A 95 9.80 -3.77 15.25
C ARG A 95 8.93 -5.02 15.42
N GLU A 96 8.33 -5.54 14.35
CA GLU A 96 7.49 -6.77 14.40
C GLU A 96 8.30 -8.00 14.78
N ILE A 97 9.47 -8.17 14.16
CA ILE A 97 10.36 -9.29 14.46
C ILE A 97 10.77 -9.25 15.94
N SER A 98 11.15 -8.07 16.44
CA SER A 98 11.52 -7.88 17.85
C SER A 98 10.37 -8.24 18.81
N LEU A 99 9.17 -7.70 18.57
CA LEU A 99 7.97 -8.00 19.36
C LEU A 99 7.61 -9.50 19.32
N GLY A 100 7.74 -10.14 18.16
CA GLY A 100 7.49 -11.57 17.99
C GLY A 100 8.46 -12.43 18.78
N VAL A 101 9.75 -12.09 18.76
CA VAL A 101 10.79 -12.79 19.54
C VAL A 101 10.55 -12.62 21.04
N SER A 102 10.20 -11.41 21.50
CA SER A 102 9.85 -11.16 22.90
C SER A 102 8.60 -11.94 23.35
N ASN A 103 7.56 -11.99 22.52
CA ASN A 103 6.36 -12.77 22.81
C ASN A 103 6.66 -14.28 22.85
N MET A 104 7.51 -14.79 21.96
CA MET A 104 7.91 -16.19 21.98
C MET A 104 8.68 -16.55 23.25
N ALA A 105 9.59 -15.68 23.72
CA ALA A 105 10.25 -15.84 25.01
C ALA A 105 9.25 -15.83 26.18
N ALA A 106 8.24 -14.95 26.15
CA ALA A 106 7.19 -14.89 27.15
C ALA A 106 6.27 -16.13 27.17
N ILE A 107 6.08 -16.81 26.03
CA ILE A 107 5.30 -18.06 25.92
C ILE A 107 6.10 -19.28 26.41
N LEU A 108 7.43 -19.24 26.32
CA LEU A 108 8.31 -20.32 26.80
C LEU A 108 8.66 -20.20 28.29
N SER A 109 8.62 -18.98 28.85
CA SER A 109 8.85 -18.73 30.27
C SER A 109 7.91 -19.42 31.28
N PRO A 110 6.65 -19.77 30.98
CA PRO A 110 5.77 -20.53 31.88
C PRO A 110 5.84 -22.06 31.66
N VAL A 111 6.67 -22.55 30.73
CA VAL A 111 6.80 -23.98 30.39
C VAL A 111 8.10 -24.60 30.92
N LEU A 112 8.98 -23.78 31.52
CA LEU A 112 10.17 -24.19 32.29
C LEU A 112 9.98 -23.82 33.76
#